data_AF-A0A931B1M2-F1
#
_entry.id   AF-A0A931B1M2-F1
#
_cell.length_a   1.000
_cell.length_b   1.000
_cell.length_c   1.000
_cell.angle_alpha   90.00
_cell.angle_beta   90.00
_cell.angle_gamma   90.00
#
_symmetry.space_group_name_H-M   'P 1'
#
loop_
_entity.id
_entity.type
_entity.pdbx_description
1 polymer ?
#
loop_
_entity_poly.entity_id
_entity_poly.type
_entity_poly.pdbx_seq_one_letter_code
_entity_poly.pdbx_strand_id
1 'polypeptide(L)'
;MIEDYFKEVGITLVELPIELVDERPMYTGYLKELPIINASGASRKIMQQKLAEMYQTYQELLLPDAEEEKTMNLSTEELLRYYDGETFDGFSLLAKNEQVEE
;
A
#
# COMPACT_ATOMS: atom_id res chain seq x y z
N MET A 1 15.31 -15.76 8.16
CA MET A 1 16.01 -14.49 7.82
C MET A 1 15.00 -13.34 7.91
N ILE A 2 15.36 -12.05 7.72
CA ILE A 2 14.36 -10.96 7.70
C ILE A 2 13.30 -11.19 6.61
N GLU A 3 13.67 -11.86 5.52
CA GLU A 3 12.75 -12.29 4.46
C GLU A 3 11.70 -13.30 4.92
N ASP A 4 12.02 -14.18 5.90
CA ASP A 4 11.02 -15.08 6.50
C ASP A 4 10.04 -14.29 7.35
N TYR A 5 10.54 -13.35 8.14
CA TYR A 5 9.70 -12.51 8.99
C TYR A 5 8.61 -11.80 8.17
N PHE A 6 8.98 -11.18 7.04
CA PHE A 6 8.00 -10.54 6.16
C PHE A 6 7.00 -11.53 5.57
N LYS A 7 7.42 -12.75 5.21
CA LYS A 7 6.51 -13.79 4.71
C LYS A 7 5.52 -14.26 5.78
N GLU A 8 5.97 -14.41 7.02
CA GLU A 8 5.11 -14.83 8.15
C GLU A 8 4.00 -13.81 8.42
N VAL A 9 4.32 -12.51 8.31
CA VAL A 9 3.32 -11.43 8.45
C VAL A 9 2.53 -11.15 7.17
N GLY A 10 2.74 -11.92 6.10
CA GLY A 10 2.04 -11.77 4.82
C GLY A 10 2.46 -10.54 4.00
N ILE A 11 3.61 -9.94 4.30
CA ILE A 11 4.12 -8.77 3.62
C ILE A 11 5.09 -9.18 2.51
N THR A 12 4.90 -8.59 1.34
CA THR A 12 5.81 -8.78 0.21
C THR A 12 6.85 -7.66 0.16
N LEU A 13 8.12 -8.03 0.23
CA LEU A 13 9.25 -7.14 -0.04
C LEU A 13 9.45 -6.99 -1.54
N VAL A 14 9.46 -5.76 -2.05
CA VAL A 14 9.78 -5.44 -3.44
C VAL A 14 11.12 -4.73 -3.49
N GLU A 15 12.07 -5.30 -4.23
CA GLU A 15 13.39 -4.71 -4.46
C GLU A 15 13.39 -3.98 -5.80
N LEU A 16 13.89 -2.75 -5.80
CA LEU A 16 14.07 -1.94 -7.00
C LEU A 16 15.45 -2.22 -7.64
N PRO A 17 15.61 -1.86 -8.93
CA PRO A 17 16.91 -1.91 -9.58
C PRO A 17 17.98 -1.17 -8.77
N ILE A 18 19.18 -1.75 -8.70
CA ILE A 18 20.29 -1.16 -7.95
C ILE A 18 20.76 0.09 -8.70
N GLU A 19 20.80 1.21 -7.98
CA GLU A 19 21.29 2.48 -8.51
C GLU A 19 22.69 2.77 -7.98
N LEU A 20 23.53 3.46 -8.77
CA LEU A 20 24.85 3.90 -8.35
C LEU A 20 24.76 5.37 -7.93
N VAL A 21 24.77 5.62 -6.63
CA VAL A 21 24.75 6.98 -6.05
C VAL A 21 26.11 7.21 -5.41
N ASP A 22 26.81 8.28 -5.79
CA ASP A 22 28.17 8.60 -5.30
C ASP A 22 29.16 7.42 -5.44
N GLU A 23 29.17 6.77 -6.61
CA GLU A 23 30.02 5.60 -6.91
C GLU A 23 29.78 4.37 -6.01
N ARG A 24 28.69 4.34 -5.24
CA ARG A 24 28.32 3.23 -4.36
C ARG A 24 27.00 2.60 -4.78
N PRO A 25 26.88 1.26 -4.71
CA PRO A 25 25.62 0.59 -5.00
C PRO A 25 24.60 0.91 -3.92
N MET A 26 23.46 1.43 -4.36
CA MET A 26 22.32 1.78 -3.54
C MET A 26 21.21 0.77 -3.82
N TYR A 27 20.90 -0.02 -2.80
CA TYR A 27 19.81 -0.98 -2.81
C TYR A 27 18.58 -0.29 -2.26
N THR A 28 17.54 -0.19 -3.08
CA THR A 28 16.28 0.45 -2.71
C THR A 28 15.16 -0.58 -2.77
N GLY A 29 14.20 -0.49 -1.86
CA GLY A 29 13.04 -1.37 -1.86
C GLY A 29 11.92 -0.81 -0.99
N TYR A 30 10.76 -1.42 -1.10
CA TYR A 30 9.57 -1.04 -0.36
C TYR A 30 8.71 -2.27 -0.03
N LEU A 31 7.80 -2.09 0.93
CA LEU A 31 6.82 -3.12 1.27
C LEU A 31 5.57 -2.94 0.40
N LYS A 32 5.17 -3.97 -0.35
CA LYS A 32 4.05 -3.88 -1.31
C LYS A 32 2.73 -3.51 -0.63
N GLU A 33 2.46 -4.11 0.52
CA GLU A 33 1.24 -3.88 1.31
C GLU A 33 1.28 -2.53 2.05
N LEU A 34 2.48 -1.96 2.24
CA LEU A 34 2.71 -0.69 2.92
C LEU A 34 3.68 0.17 2.10
N PRO A 35 3.24 0.75 0.96
CA PRO A 35 4.12 1.52 0.06
C PRO A 35 4.74 2.76 0.71
N ILE A 36 4.12 3.25 1.80
CA ILE A 36 4.64 4.31 2.65
C ILE A 36 5.97 3.92 3.33
N ILE A 37 6.21 2.61 3.52
CA ILE A 37 7.46 2.07 4.07
C ILE A 37 8.37 1.71 2.90
N ASN A 38 9.32 2.60 2.65
CA ASN A 38 10.41 2.39 1.71
C ASN A 38 11.75 2.69 2.39
N ALA A 39 12.80 2.02 1.95
CA ALA A 39 14.13 2.25 2.47
C ALA A 39 15.18 1.98 1.40
N SER A 40 16.32 2.61 1.61
CA SER A 40 17.50 2.35 0.81
C SER A 40 18.77 2.24 1.66
N GLY A 41 19.73 1.47 1.16
CA GLY A 41 20.95 1.14 1.89
C GLY A 41 22.07 0.66 0.98
N ALA A 42 23.29 0.73 1.51
CA ALA A 42 24.51 0.31 0.81
C ALA A 42 24.62 -1.22 0.59
N SER A 43 23.68 -2.00 1.12
CA SER A 43 23.55 -3.44 0.87
C SER A 43 22.09 -3.87 1.04
N ARG A 44 21.74 -5.00 0.41
CA ARG A 44 20.43 -5.66 0.60
C ARG A 44 20.09 -5.86 2.08
N LYS A 45 21.06 -6.32 2.88
CA LYS A 45 20.84 -6.57 4.31
C LYS A 45 20.52 -5.29 5.09
N ILE A 46 21.23 -4.20 4.81
CA ILE A 46 21.00 -2.90 5.46
C ILE A 46 19.61 -2.36 5.07
N MET A 47 19.24 -2.47 3.79
CA MET A 47 17.92 -2.08 3.32
C MET A 47 16.82 -2.88 4.02
N GLN A 48 16.96 -4.21 4.09
CA GLN A 48 15.99 -5.09 4.78
C GLN A 48 15.87 -4.77 6.28
N GLN A 49 16.99 -4.48 6.95
CA GLN A 49 16.98 -4.08 8.37
C GLN A 49 16.19 -2.79 8.57
N LYS A 50 16.46 -1.76 7.76
CA LYS A 50 15.72 -0.49 7.82
C LYS A 50 14.22 -0.67 7.59
N LEU A 51 13.83 -1.50 6.62
CA LEU A 51 12.42 -1.81 6.37
C LEU A 51 11.76 -2.51 7.56
N ALA A 52 12.49 -3.44 8.21
CA ALA A 52 11.98 -4.13 9.40
C ALA A 52 11.83 -3.16 10.58
N GLU A 53 12.80 -2.28 10.81
CA GLU A 53 12.73 -1.24 11.85
C GLU A 53 11.54 -0.31 11.61
N MET A 54 11.38 0.21 10.39
CA MET A 54 10.25 1.07 10.04
C MET A 54 8.91 0.35 10.18
N TYR A 55 8.85 -0.93 9.85
CA TYR A 55 7.65 -1.74 10.02
C TYR A 55 7.32 -1.96 11.51
N GLN A 56 8.32 -2.24 12.35
CA GLN A 56 8.12 -2.34 13.79
C GLN A 56 7.61 -1.02 14.37
N THR A 57 8.23 0.10 14.00
CA THR A 57 7.76 1.43 14.42
C THR A 57 6.33 1.71 13.93
N TYR A 58 5.99 1.29 12.72
CA TYR A 58 4.62 1.42 12.19
C TYR A 58 3.63 0.60 13.02
N GLN A 59 3.96 -0.64 13.39
CA GLN A 59 3.14 -1.44 14.30
C GLN A 59 2.98 -0.78 15.67
N GLU A 60 4.07 -0.25 16.24
CA GLU A 60 4.06 0.50 17.49
C GLU A 60 3.27 1.80 17.41
N LEU A 61 3.07 2.39 16.24
CA LEU A 61 2.25 3.59 16.06
C LEU A 61 0.75 3.24 15.91
N LEU A 62 0.42 2.07 15.35
CA LEU A 62 -0.98 1.59 15.30
C LEU A 62 -1.50 1.10 16.65
N LEU A 63 -0.63 0.63 17.54
CA LEU A 63 -0.99 0.16 18.88
C LEU A 63 -1.53 1.25 19.83
N PRO A 64 -0.98 2.49 19.89
CA PRO A 64 -1.48 3.57 20.75
C PRO A 64 -2.73 4.28 20.22
N ASP A 65 -3.11 4.10 18.94
CA ASP A 65 -4.36 4.67 18.39
C ASP A 65 -5.62 3.94 18.88
N ALA A 66 -5.48 2.88 19.68
CA ALA A 66 -6.61 2.27 20.39
C ALA A 66 -7.00 3.03 21.69
N GLU A 67 -6.18 3.98 22.17
CA GLU A 67 -6.42 4.70 23.43
C GLU A 67 -6.66 6.22 23.28
N GLU A 68 -6.68 6.78 22.06
CA GLU A 68 -7.14 8.17 21.82
C GLU A 68 -8.50 8.22 21.11
N GLU A 69 -9.55 8.08 21.92
CA GLU A 69 -10.99 8.29 21.64
C GLU A 69 -11.39 9.67 21.06
N LYS A 70 -10.59 10.39 20.27
CA LYS A 70 -10.97 11.75 19.84
C LYS A 70 -10.34 12.18 18.54
N THR A 71 -10.93 11.75 17.43
CA THR A 71 -11.54 12.60 16.38
C THR A 71 -11.65 11.82 15.07
N MET A 72 -12.60 10.89 14.92
CA MET A 72 -13.34 10.61 13.66
C MET A 72 -14.52 9.65 13.97
N ASN A 73 -15.34 9.97 14.96
CA ASN A 73 -16.68 9.37 15.04
C ASN A 73 -17.58 10.09 14.03
N LEU A 74 -17.36 9.87 12.74
CA LEU A 74 -18.45 9.99 11.77
C LEU A 74 -19.22 8.67 11.89
N SER A 75 -20.46 8.78 12.37
CA SER A 75 -21.38 7.66 12.51
C SER A 75 -21.47 6.88 11.19
N THR A 76 -21.72 5.57 11.21
CA THR A 76 -21.93 4.75 9.99
C THR A 76 -22.97 5.37 9.04
N GLU A 77 -23.93 6.10 9.60
CA GLU A 77 -24.95 6.87 8.88
C GLU A 77 -24.40 8.07 8.08
N GLU A 78 -23.31 8.71 8.53
CA GLU A 78 -22.66 9.80 7.82
C GLU A 78 -21.78 9.31 6.68
N LEU A 79 -21.12 8.15 6.83
CA LEU A 79 -20.42 7.47 5.73
C LEU A 79 -21.40 7.05 4.61
N LEU A 80 -22.60 6.59 4.98
CA LEU A 80 -23.66 6.21 4.04
C LEU A 80 -24.31 7.42 3.34
N ARG A 81 -24.30 8.61 3.96
CA ARG A 81 -24.82 9.84 3.36
C ARG A 81 -23.95 10.37 2.22
N TYR A 82 -22.64 10.12 2.24
CA TYR A 82 -21.76 10.38 1.09
C TYR A 82 -21.92 9.35 -0.04
N TYR A 83 -22.60 8.24 0.25
CA TYR A 83 -22.98 7.22 -0.73
C TYR A 83 -24.41 7.43 -1.26
N ASP A 84 -25.00 8.61 -1.06
CA ASP A 84 -26.28 8.96 -1.68
C ASP A 84 -26.05 9.49 -3.11
N GLY A 85 -25.76 8.56 -4.02
CA GLY A 85 -26.54 8.54 -5.26
C GLY A 85 -25.99 9.17 -6.55
N GLU A 86 -24.69 9.41 -6.73
CA GLU A 86 -24.19 9.47 -8.12
C GLU A 86 -24.00 8.04 -8.63
N THR A 87 -25.05 7.53 -9.28
CA THR A 87 -24.95 6.37 -10.15
C THR A 87 -23.85 6.63 -11.16
N PHE A 88 -22.85 5.75 -11.21
CA PHE A 88 -21.84 5.70 -12.26
C PHE A 88 -22.55 5.50 -13.61
N ASP A 89 -22.82 6.60 -14.31
CA ASP A 89 -23.34 6.61 -15.68
C ASP A 89 -22.15 6.60 -16.63
N GLY A 90 -21.85 5.46 -17.26
CA GLY A 90 -20.83 5.47 -18.31
C GLY A 90 -20.09 4.19 -18.67
N PHE A 91 -20.69 3.00 -18.60
CA PHE A 91 -20.34 1.94 -19.57
C PHE A 91 -21.60 1.35 -20.19
N SER A 92 -22.36 2.19 -20.89
CA SER A 92 -23.24 1.69 -21.95
C SER A 92 -22.37 1.29 -23.13
N LEU A 93 -21.93 0.03 -23.16
CA LEU A 93 -21.55 -0.62 -24.42
C LEU A 93 -22.79 -0.63 -25.30
N LEU A 94 -22.93 0.41 -26.13
CA LEU A 94 -23.81 0.44 -27.29
C LEU A 94 -23.35 -0.66 -28.26
N ALA A 95 -23.66 -1.91 -27.95
CA ALA A 95 -23.90 -2.94 -28.94
C ALA A 95 -25.24 -2.60 -29.61
N LYS A 96 -25.24 -1.55 -30.45
CA LYS A 96 -26.35 -1.23 -31.33
C LYS A 96 -26.11 -1.97 -32.65
N ASN A 97 -26.78 -3.11 -32.74
CA ASN A 97 -27.41 -3.69 -33.93
C ASN A 97 -26.68 -3.58 -35.26
N GLU A 98 -26.20 -4.73 -35.76
CA GLU A 98 -26.32 -5.04 -37.17
C GLU A 98 -26.76 -6.50 -37.32
N GLN A 99 -28.07 -6.72 -37.21
CA GLN A 99 -28.75 -7.94 -37.63
C GLN A 99 -29.98 -7.57 -38.46
N VAL A 100 -29.85 -7.92 -39.75
CA VAL A 100 -30.88 -8.39 -40.69
C VAL A 100 -31.97 -7.38 -41.10
N GLU A 101 -31.87 -6.90 -42.34
CA GLU A 101 -33.04 -6.72 -43.21
C GLU A 101 -32.87 -7.55 -44.49
N GLU A 102 -34.02 -7.96 -44.99
CA GLU A 102 -34.38 -9.03 -45.92
C GLU A 102 -34.04 -8.75 -47.39
#